data_AF-X1VDY9-F1
#
_entry.id   AF-X1VDY9-F1
#
_cell.length_a   1.000
_cell.length_b   1.000
_cell.length_c   1.000
_cell.angle_alpha   90.00
_cell.angle_beta   90.00
_cell.angle_gamma   90.00
#
_symmetry.space_group_name_H-M   'P 1'
#
loop_
_entity.id
_entity.type
_entity.pdbx_description
1 polymer ?
#
loop_
_entity_poly.entity_id
_entity_poly.type
_entity_poly.pdbx_seq_one_letter_code
_entity_poly.pdbx_strand_id
1 'polypeptide(L)'
;YIYIDYSAGVPVPKATTDRTTIELNRMFTLGRVYRDGVTLHIVNSGVNLYNHMRNNHERLIGVRGFERASGGVIAEKLVRYLTSTDGVFYLGANKIATTQQDTSPTGPPDILTRWYHDAGGNWVSNTGIEGASAAGQISNEHYDTPTGLADIGVARYGVFWLFIHFDGDLHVVYGIGTYKLALAEMALVPILPDAVRDFSTLAAKIIVGQADPNFTSIVTAYETLFPVSTPPQP
;
A
#
# COMPACT_ATOMS: atom_id res chain seq x y z
N TYR A 1 -2.92 -34.56 7.05
CA TYR A 1 -3.20 -34.34 5.62
C TYR A 1 -3.94 -35.54 5.07
N ILE A 2 -5.00 -35.30 4.31
CA ILE A 2 -5.73 -36.32 3.55
C ILE A 2 -5.39 -36.13 2.08
N TYR A 3 -5.00 -37.20 1.40
CA TYR A 3 -4.58 -37.16 0.00
C TYR A 3 -4.96 -38.46 -0.72
N ILE A 4 -4.99 -38.41 -2.04
CA ILE A 4 -5.18 -39.60 -2.88
C ILE A 4 -3.82 -39.98 -3.48
N ASP A 5 -3.50 -41.27 -3.47
CA ASP A 5 -2.33 -41.86 -4.11
C ASP A 5 -2.76 -42.67 -5.34
N TYR A 6 -2.21 -42.35 -6.50
CA TYR A 6 -2.51 -42.98 -7.78
C TYR A 6 -1.33 -43.84 -8.25
N SER A 7 -1.03 -44.93 -7.53
CA SER A 7 0.17 -45.74 -7.76
C SER A 7 -0.02 -46.96 -8.67
N ALA A 8 -1.23 -47.25 -9.15
CA ALA A 8 -1.49 -48.45 -9.98
C ALA A 8 -2.82 -48.38 -10.79
N GLY A 9 -3.24 -47.20 -11.23
CA GLY A 9 -4.51 -47.03 -11.95
C GLY A 9 -5.76 -47.01 -11.06
N VAL A 10 -5.62 -47.20 -9.75
CA VAL A 10 -6.70 -47.09 -8.77
C VAL A 10 -6.35 -45.97 -7.76
N PRO A 11 -7.20 -44.96 -7.59
CA PRO A 11 -6.99 -43.91 -6.59
C PRO A 11 -7.26 -44.45 -5.17
N VAL A 12 -6.25 -44.36 -4.30
CA VAL A 12 -6.36 -44.82 -2.90
C VAL A 12 -6.27 -43.64 -1.93
N PRO A 13 -7.27 -43.40 -1.07
CA PRO A 13 -7.18 -42.38 -0.03
C PRO A 13 -6.18 -42.79 1.05
N LYS A 14 -5.27 -41.88 1.39
CA LYS A 14 -4.25 -42.03 2.43
C LYS A 14 -4.21 -40.79 3.32
N ALA A 15 -3.61 -40.95 4.49
CA ALA A 15 -3.41 -39.87 5.45
C ALA A 15 -1.95 -39.86 5.95
N THR A 16 -1.42 -38.66 6.16
CA THR A 16 -0.09 -38.44 6.75
C THR A 16 -0.08 -37.19 7.61
N THR A 17 0.74 -37.14 8.64
CA THR A 17 0.99 -35.93 9.44
C THR A 17 2.05 -35.03 8.82
N ASP A 18 2.87 -35.56 7.92
CA ASP A 18 3.97 -34.83 7.27
C ASP A 18 3.65 -34.54 5.80
N ARG A 19 3.51 -33.24 5.47
CA ARG A 19 3.21 -32.79 4.10
C ARG A 19 4.31 -33.11 3.09
N THR A 20 5.57 -33.19 3.53
CA THR A 20 6.73 -33.39 2.65
C THR A 20 6.78 -34.80 2.07
N THR A 21 6.11 -35.76 2.72
CA THR A 21 5.96 -37.14 2.25
C THR A 21 4.98 -37.29 1.07
N ILE A 22 4.16 -36.28 0.79
CA ILE A 22 3.22 -36.28 -0.34
C ILE A 22 3.95 -35.76 -1.58
N GLU A 23 4.30 -36.68 -2.49
CA GLU A 23 4.90 -36.33 -3.77
C GLU A 23 3.93 -35.53 -4.67
N LEU A 24 4.46 -34.80 -5.64
CA LEU A 24 3.69 -33.85 -6.44
C LEU A 24 3.18 -34.42 -7.78
N ASN A 25 3.54 -35.67 -8.13
CA ASN A 25 3.27 -36.25 -9.44
C ASN A 25 2.09 -37.25 -9.44
N ARG A 26 2.05 -38.19 -8.48
CA ARG A 26 0.99 -39.22 -8.40
C ARG A 26 0.08 -39.06 -7.20
N MET A 27 0.39 -38.13 -6.30
CA MET A 27 -0.40 -37.86 -5.11
C MET A 27 -1.01 -36.46 -5.17
N PHE A 28 -2.29 -36.34 -4.81
CA PHE A 28 -2.96 -35.04 -4.72
C PHE A 28 -3.63 -34.87 -3.37
N THR A 29 -3.33 -33.75 -2.72
CA THR A 29 -3.90 -33.42 -1.41
C THR A 29 -5.35 -32.96 -1.57
N LEU A 30 -6.24 -33.48 -0.73
CA LEU A 30 -7.64 -33.04 -0.64
C LEU A 30 -7.84 -32.00 0.47
N GLY A 31 -7.11 -32.13 1.57
CA GLY A 31 -7.25 -31.19 2.67
C GLY A 31 -6.55 -31.64 3.95
N ARG A 32 -6.95 -31.00 5.05
CA ARG A 32 -6.43 -31.25 6.39
C ARG A 32 -7.60 -31.56 7.31
N VAL A 33 -7.38 -32.53 8.19
CA VAL A 33 -8.31 -32.88 9.27
C VAL A 33 -7.51 -32.86 10.55
N TYR A 34 -8.05 -32.22 11.57
CA TYR A 34 -7.55 -32.26 12.94
C TYR A 34 -8.67 -32.76 13.84
N ARG A 35 -8.36 -33.69 14.73
CA ARG A 35 -9.32 -34.24 15.69
C ARG A 35 -8.96 -33.75 17.08
N ASP A 36 -9.92 -33.09 17.72
CA ASP A 36 -9.84 -32.69 19.13
C ASP A 36 -10.94 -33.41 19.91
N GLY A 37 -10.57 -34.48 20.61
CA GLY A 37 -11.51 -35.37 21.29
C GLY A 37 -12.56 -35.97 20.33
N VAL A 38 -13.80 -35.48 20.44
CA VAL A 38 -14.94 -35.89 19.59
C VAL A 38 -15.17 -34.94 18.40
N THR A 39 -14.52 -33.78 18.39
CA THR A 39 -14.70 -32.75 17.36
C THR A 39 -13.70 -32.95 16.22
N LEU A 40 -14.18 -32.81 14.98
CA LEU A 40 -13.35 -32.82 13.78
C LEU A 40 -13.30 -31.41 13.18
N HIS A 41 -12.09 -30.87 13.03
CA HIS A 41 -11.82 -29.66 12.28
C HIS A 41 -11.36 -30.06 10.88
N ILE A 42 -12.19 -29.80 9.87
CA ILE A 42 -11.93 -30.19 8.49
C ILE A 42 -11.70 -28.92 7.67
N VAL A 43 -10.57 -28.85 6.97
CA VAL A 43 -10.25 -27.78 6.04
C VAL A 43 -10.01 -28.37 4.66
N ASN A 44 -10.81 -27.93 3.69
CA ASN A 44 -10.61 -28.25 2.28
C ASN A 44 -9.49 -27.38 1.70
N SER A 45 -8.24 -27.77 1.97
CA SER A 45 -7.02 -27.11 1.48
C SER A 45 -6.29 -27.97 0.47
N GLY A 46 -7.04 -28.64 -0.41
CA GLY A 46 -6.50 -29.47 -1.47
C GLY A 46 -5.95 -28.66 -2.64
N VAL A 47 -5.36 -29.36 -3.61
CA VAL A 47 -4.88 -28.72 -4.85
C VAL A 47 -6.05 -28.52 -5.79
N ASN A 48 -6.39 -27.27 -6.08
CA ASN A 48 -7.38 -26.93 -7.11
C ASN A 48 -6.67 -26.68 -8.45
N LEU A 49 -6.74 -27.67 -9.34
CA LEU A 49 -6.14 -27.61 -10.68
C LEU A 49 -7.02 -26.86 -11.68
N TYR A 50 -8.34 -26.85 -11.45
CA TYR A 50 -9.27 -26.24 -12.39
C TYR A 50 -9.01 -24.75 -12.49
N ASN A 51 -8.70 -24.29 -13.70
CA ASN A 51 -8.44 -22.90 -14.02
C ASN A 51 -7.46 -22.20 -13.06
N HIS A 52 -6.40 -22.92 -12.65
CA HIS A 52 -5.44 -22.43 -11.67
C HIS A 52 -4.88 -21.06 -12.02
N MET A 53 -4.57 -20.80 -13.30
CA MET A 53 -4.02 -19.52 -13.75
C MET A 53 -4.97 -18.35 -13.47
N ARG A 54 -6.26 -18.47 -13.82
CA ARG A 54 -7.25 -17.42 -13.52
C ARG A 54 -7.46 -17.30 -12.01
N ASN A 55 -7.68 -18.41 -11.32
CA ASN A 55 -7.95 -18.37 -9.88
C ASN A 55 -6.77 -17.79 -9.09
N ASN A 56 -5.54 -18.09 -9.51
CA ASN A 56 -4.35 -17.48 -8.91
C ASN A 56 -4.24 -15.99 -9.27
N HIS A 57 -4.55 -15.59 -10.50
CA HIS A 57 -4.62 -14.19 -10.90
C HIS A 57 -5.62 -13.39 -10.05
N GLU A 58 -6.86 -13.86 -9.94
CA GLU A 58 -7.91 -13.24 -9.12
C GLU A 58 -7.52 -13.20 -7.63
N ARG A 59 -6.90 -14.28 -7.13
CA ARG A 59 -6.37 -14.31 -5.76
C ARG A 59 -5.29 -13.25 -5.56
N LEU A 60 -4.37 -13.07 -6.50
CA LEU A 60 -3.32 -12.06 -6.42
C LEU A 60 -3.94 -10.65 -6.41
N ILE A 61 -4.94 -10.38 -7.26
CA ILE A 61 -5.68 -9.11 -7.22
C ILE A 61 -6.37 -8.91 -5.85
N GLY A 62 -7.14 -9.89 -5.38
CA GLY A 62 -7.95 -9.72 -4.17
C GLY A 62 -7.16 -9.70 -2.85
N VAL A 63 -5.98 -10.34 -2.82
CA VAL A 63 -5.17 -10.44 -1.59
C VAL A 63 -4.00 -9.47 -1.57
N ARG A 64 -3.36 -9.24 -2.72
CA ARG A 64 -2.14 -8.41 -2.80
C ARG A 64 -2.38 -7.05 -3.44
N GLY A 65 -3.42 -6.90 -4.25
CA GLY A 65 -3.72 -5.64 -4.94
C GLY A 65 -2.56 -5.20 -5.84
N PHE A 66 -2.32 -3.89 -5.86
CA PHE A 66 -1.21 -3.27 -6.57
C PHE A 66 0.07 -3.37 -5.73
N GLU A 67 0.89 -4.39 -6.02
CA GLU A 67 2.08 -4.71 -5.24
C GLU A 67 3.37 -4.28 -5.95
N ARG A 68 4.34 -3.77 -5.18
CA ARG A 68 5.65 -3.42 -5.71
C ARG A 68 6.55 -4.64 -5.80
N ALA A 69 7.24 -4.80 -6.94
CA ALA A 69 8.38 -5.70 -7.08
C ALA A 69 9.73 -5.00 -6.89
N SER A 70 9.93 -3.81 -7.47
CA SER A 70 11.18 -3.04 -7.35
C SER A 70 10.99 -1.57 -7.71
N GLY A 71 11.96 -0.71 -7.40
CA GLY A 71 11.96 0.68 -7.84
C GLY A 71 10.98 1.58 -7.09
N GLY A 72 10.40 2.60 -7.71
CA GLY A 72 9.45 3.52 -7.05
C GLY A 72 9.95 4.13 -5.73
N VAL A 73 11.28 4.32 -5.61
CA VAL A 73 11.92 4.79 -4.38
C VAL A 73 11.77 6.30 -4.31
N ILE A 74 11.24 6.77 -3.18
CA ILE A 74 10.95 8.18 -2.93
C ILE A 74 12.16 8.84 -2.28
N ALA A 75 12.56 9.99 -2.80
CA ALA A 75 13.59 10.85 -2.20
C ALA A 75 13.20 12.32 -2.28
N GLU A 76 13.75 13.12 -1.37
CA GLU A 76 13.69 14.56 -1.46
C GLU A 76 14.61 15.06 -2.58
N LYS A 77 14.12 16.03 -3.34
CA LYS A 77 14.91 16.78 -4.30
C LYS A 77 14.69 18.27 -4.04
N LEU A 78 15.76 19.06 -4.08
CA LEU A 78 15.71 20.50 -3.75
C LEU A 78 14.96 20.72 -2.40
N VAL A 79 14.14 21.77 -2.32
CA VAL A 79 13.36 22.15 -1.14
C VAL A 79 11.98 21.51 -1.23
N ARG A 80 11.76 20.38 -0.53
CA ARG A 80 10.48 19.65 -0.44
C ARG A 80 9.84 19.20 -1.77
N TYR A 81 10.60 19.16 -2.85
CA TYR A 81 10.18 18.44 -4.05
C TYR A 81 10.54 16.96 -3.92
N LEU A 82 9.91 16.15 -4.75
CA LEU A 82 10.02 14.70 -4.70
C LEU A 82 10.60 14.18 -6.00
N THR A 83 11.40 13.13 -5.89
CA THR A 83 11.68 12.24 -7.00
C THR A 83 11.28 10.82 -6.64
N SER A 84 10.76 10.09 -7.63
CA SER A 84 10.56 8.65 -7.57
C SER A 84 11.40 8.00 -8.66
N THR A 85 12.13 6.93 -8.34
CA THR A 85 12.80 6.12 -9.38
C THR A 85 11.78 5.40 -10.27
N ASP A 86 12.22 4.92 -11.44
CA ASP A 86 11.46 3.93 -12.21
C ASP A 86 11.02 2.77 -11.30
N GLY A 87 9.84 2.21 -11.57
CA GLY A 87 9.21 1.20 -10.74
C GLY A 87 8.71 0.00 -11.54
N VAL A 88 8.70 -1.16 -10.88
CA VAL A 88 8.03 -2.37 -11.36
C VAL A 88 7.04 -2.82 -10.30
N PHE A 89 5.79 -2.93 -10.73
CA PHE A 89 4.66 -3.32 -9.91
C PHE A 89 3.90 -4.46 -10.58
N TYR A 90 3.06 -5.13 -9.81
CA TYR A 90 2.18 -6.17 -10.27
C TYR A 90 0.76 -5.89 -9.81
N LEU A 91 -0.19 -6.10 -10.72
CA LEU A 91 -1.60 -6.24 -10.38
C LEU A 91 -2.06 -7.60 -10.90
N GLY A 92 -2.29 -8.53 -9.98
CA GLY A 92 -2.45 -9.92 -10.34
C GLY A 92 -1.16 -10.49 -10.95
N ALA A 93 -1.26 -11.06 -12.14
CA ALA A 93 -0.12 -11.56 -12.92
C ALA A 93 0.44 -10.52 -13.92
N ASN A 94 -0.18 -9.34 -14.01
CA ASN A 94 0.20 -8.32 -14.98
C ASN A 94 1.31 -7.44 -14.40
N LYS A 95 2.42 -7.35 -15.14
CA LYS A 95 3.51 -6.43 -14.81
C LYS A 95 3.14 -5.02 -15.28
N ILE A 96 3.26 -4.06 -14.37
CA ILE A 96 3.07 -2.63 -14.62
C ILE A 96 4.41 -1.94 -14.35
N ALA A 97 4.87 -1.12 -15.29
CA ALA A 97 6.09 -0.34 -15.14
C ALA A 97 5.72 1.13 -15.02
N THR A 98 6.33 1.82 -14.06
CA THR A 98 6.21 3.26 -13.89
C THR A 98 7.54 3.90 -14.27
N THR A 99 7.49 5.09 -14.85
CA THR A 99 8.69 5.88 -15.14
C THR A 99 9.10 6.69 -13.91
N GLN A 100 10.34 7.15 -13.92
CA GLN A 100 10.85 8.14 -12.98
C GLN A 100 9.91 9.35 -12.96
N GLN A 101 9.69 9.87 -11.77
CA GLN A 101 8.95 11.10 -11.52
C GLN A 101 9.88 12.12 -10.87
N ASP A 102 9.71 13.39 -11.22
CA ASP A 102 10.40 14.53 -10.67
C ASP A 102 9.45 15.73 -10.58
N THR A 103 9.03 16.05 -9.36
CA THR A 103 8.08 17.15 -9.13
C THR A 103 8.77 18.52 -9.08
N SER A 104 10.10 18.57 -9.19
CA SER A 104 10.86 19.82 -9.13
C SER A 104 10.69 20.65 -10.41
N PRO A 105 10.82 21.98 -10.35
CA PRO A 105 10.56 22.86 -11.49
C PRO A 105 11.66 22.79 -12.57
N THR A 106 12.57 21.82 -12.50
CA THR A 106 13.64 21.64 -13.49
C THR A 106 13.13 20.82 -14.67
N GLY A 107 12.75 21.49 -15.76
CA GLY A 107 12.16 20.84 -16.94
C GLY A 107 10.63 20.87 -16.89
N PRO A 108 9.92 20.05 -17.70
CA PRO A 108 8.49 19.81 -17.52
C PRO A 108 8.31 19.06 -16.20
N PRO A 109 7.78 19.70 -15.14
CA PRO A 109 7.66 19.05 -13.84
C PRO A 109 6.55 18.02 -13.88
N ASP A 110 6.78 16.87 -13.23
CA ASP A 110 5.72 15.90 -13.00
C ASP A 110 4.73 16.44 -11.96
N ILE A 111 3.47 16.06 -12.12
CA ILE A 111 2.37 16.59 -11.32
C ILE A 111 2.28 15.82 -9.99
N LEU A 112 2.36 16.56 -8.88
CA LEU A 112 2.00 16.05 -7.56
C LEU A 112 0.53 16.33 -7.27
N THR A 113 -0.28 15.28 -7.17
CA THR A 113 -1.70 15.41 -6.80
C THR A 113 -1.86 15.34 -5.28
N ARG A 114 -2.42 16.39 -4.68
CA ARG A 114 -2.63 16.49 -3.24
C ARG A 114 -4.06 16.20 -2.86
N TRP A 115 -4.28 15.43 -1.81
CA TRP A 115 -5.60 15.08 -1.29
C TRP A 115 -5.78 15.55 0.15
N TYR A 116 -6.90 16.21 0.39
CA TYR A 116 -7.36 16.72 1.69
C TYR A 116 -8.89 16.91 1.63
N HIS A 117 -9.53 17.24 2.75
CA HIS A 117 -10.96 17.53 2.78
C HIS A 117 -11.26 19.00 2.51
N ASP A 118 -12.36 19.29 1.83
CA ASP A 118 -12.90 20.65 1.72
C ASP A 118 -13.69 21.06 2.98
N ALA A 119 -14.23 22.29 2.98
CA ALA A 119 -15.06 22.79 4.07
C ALA A 119 -16.36 21.99 4.30
N GLY A 120 -16.80 21.21 3.31
CA GLY A 120 -17.95 20.30 3.39
C GLY A 120 -17.58 18.90 3.88
N GLY A 121 -16.31 18.63 4.17
CA GLY A 121 -15.82 17.31 4.56
C GLY A 121 -15.75 16.31 3.40
N ASN A 122 -15.71 16.77 2.16
CA ASN A 122 -15.52 15.92 1.00
C ASN A 122 -14.04 15.86 0.63
N TRP A 123 -13.57 14.69 0.20
CA TRP A 123 -12.25 14.59 -0.42
C TRP A 123 -12.17 15.44 -1.69
N VAL A 124 -11.15 16.30 -1.76
CA VAL A 124 -10.81 17.09 -2.94
C VAL A 124 -9.35 16.87 -3.31
N SER A 125 -9.02 17.13 -4.58
CA SER A 125 -7.65 17.09 -5.06
C SER A 125 -7.17 18.45 -5.56
N ASN A 126 -5.87 18.73 -5.37
CA ASN A 126 -5.21 19.94 -5.86
C ASN A 126 -3.83 19.62 -6.46
N THR A 127 -3.58 20.09 -7.69
CA THR A 127 -2.29 19.96 -8.38
C THR A 127 -1.50 21.27 -8.40
N GLY A 128 -2.11 22.39 -8.02
CA GLY A 128 -1.53 23.73 -8.05
C GLY A 128 -0.76 24.12 -6.77
N ILE A 129 -0.75 25.41 -6.49
CA ILE A 129 -0.16 26.00 -5.28
C ILE A 129 -1.07 25.71 -4.07
N GLU A 130 -0.46 25.50 -2.91
CA GLU A 130 -1.12 25.29 -1.62
C GLU A 130 -0.31 26.04 -0.55
N GLY A 131 -0.91 27.04 0.10
CA GLY A 131 -0.19 27.94 1.02
C GLY A 131 1.02 28.59 0.34
N ALA A 132 2.18 28.55 1.00
CA ALA A 132 3.47 28.96 0.44
C ALA A 132 4.17 27.87 -0.39
N SER A 133 3.54 26.70 -0.61
CA SER A 133 4.12 25.59 -1.34
C SER A 133 3.75 25.64 -2.82
N ALA A 134 4.77 25.62 -3.69
CA ALA A 134 4.59 25.61 -5.13
C ALA A 134 3.93 24.31 -5.62
N ALA A 135 3.43 24.32 -6.87
CA ALA A 135 3.05 23.08 -7.55
C ALA A 135 4.22 22.07 -7.51
N GLY A 136 3.95 20.82 -7.12
CA GLY A 136 4.99 19.80 -6.94
C GLY A 136 5.66 19.74 -5.56
N GLN A 137 5.51 20.75 -4.69
CA GLN A 137 6.06 20.73 -3.33
C GLN A 137 5.09 20.14 -2.31
N ILE A 138 5.65 19.43 -1.34
CA ILE A 138 4.95 19.04 -0.12
C ILE A 138 4.82 20.25 0.82
N SER A 139 3.63 20.40 1.41
CA SER A 139 3.33 21.47 2.35
C SER A 139 4.13 21.33 3.63
N ASN A 140 4.57 22.46 4.18
CA ASN A 140 5.15 22.57 5.52
C ASN A 140 4.36 23.55 6.40
N GLU A 141 3.16 23.92 5.96
CA GLU A 141 2.29 24.89 6.64
C GLU A 141 1.01 24.24 7.12
N HIS A 142 0.43 23.30 6.36
CA HIS A 142 -0.88 22.78 6.65
C HIS A 142 -0.94 21.26 6.80
N TYR A 143 -1.92 20.81 7.58
CA TYR A 143 -2.37 19.43 7.68
C TYR A 143 -3.88 19.37 7.43
N ASP A 144 -4.41 18.17 7.21
CA ASP A 144 -5.82 17.97 6.88
C ASP A 144 -6.71 17.88 8.12
N THR A 145 -7.92 18.40 8.02
CA THR A 145 -8.99 18.30 9.01
C THR A 145 -10.29 17.93 8.31
N PRO A 146 -11.32 17.44 9.03
CA PRO A 146 -12.61 17.12 8.41
C PRO A 146 -13.33 18.29 7.73
N THR A 147 -12.80 19.52 7.81
CA THR A 147 -13.42 20.74 7.26
C THR A 147 -12.42 21.62 6.52
N GLY A 148 -11.31 21.06 6.01
CA GLY A 148 -10.29 21.87 5.34
C GLY A 148 -8.88 21.65 5.86
N LEU A 149 -7.98 22.47 5.34
CA LEU A 149 -6.60 22.56 5.81
C LEU A 149 -6.51 23.46 7.05
N ALA A 150 -5.61 23.11 7.97
CA ALA A 150 -5.30 23.89 9.17
C ALA A 150 -3.79 23.98 9.41
N ASP A 151 -3.36 25.03 10.11
CA ASP A 151 -1.95 25.32 10.36
C ASP A 151 -1.27 24.26 11.23
N ILE A 152 -0.10 23.79 10.79
CA ILE A 152 0.85 23.07 11.62
C ILE A 152 1.34 24.06 12.69
N GLY A 153 1.22 23.68 13.96
CA GLY A 153 1.61 24.55 15.06
C GLY A 153 3.12 24.84 15.10
N VAL A 154 3.51 25.94 15.77
CA VAL A 154 4.92 26.29 15.98
C VAL A 154 5.67 25.15 16.68
N ALA A 155 6.85 24.79 16.16
CA ALA A 155 7.66 23.68 16.64
C ALA A 155 6.86 22.35 16.71
N ARG A 156 6.04 22.13 15.69
CA ARG A 156 5.32 20.89 15.40
C ARG A 156 5.64 20.40 13.99
N TYR A 157 5.20 19.18 13.71
CA TYR A 157 5.42 18.48 12.47
C TYR A 157 4.08 18.10 11.83
N GLY A 158 4.02 18.22 10.51
CA GLY A 158 3.00 17.62 9.65
C GLY A 158 3.47 16.25 9.16
N VAL A 159 2.50 15.40 8.83
CA VAL A 159 2.75 14.07 8.25
C VAL A 159 2.05 14.00 6.91
N PHE A 160 2.72 13.41 5.91
CA PHE A 160 2.22 13.30 4.55
C PHE A 160 2.44 11.88 4.06
N TRP A 161 1.44 11.30 3.42
CA TRP A 161 1.45 9.92 2.95
C TRP A 161 1.53 9.91 1.43
N LEU A 162 2.64 9.42 0.89
CA LEU A 162 2.90 9.40 -0.53
C LEU A 162 2.54 8.05 -1.13
N PHE A 163 1.79 8.09 -2.22
CA PHE A 163 1.30 6.95 -2.97
C PHE A 163 1.76 7.06 -4.42
N ILE A 164 2.04 5.90 -5.03
CA ILE A 164 2.29 5.78 -6.46
C ILE A 164 1.03 5.17 -7.09
N HIS A 165 0.46 5.90 -8.04
CA HIS A 165 -0.63 5.44 -8.88
C HIS A 165 -0.08 4.54 -10.00
N PHE A 166 -0.90 3.72 -10.65
CA PHE A 166 -0.39 2.72 -11.62
C PHE A 166 0.10 3.29 -12.95
N ASP A 167 -0.25 4.52 -13.28
CA ASP A 167 0.38 5.28 -14.36
C ASP A 167 1.77 5.83 -13.95
N GLY A 168 2.08 5.80 -12.65
CA GLY A 168 3.33 6.31 -12.08
C GLY A 168 3.17 7.66 -11.38
N ASP A 169 2.01 8.31 -11.50
CA ASP A 169 1.77 9.63 -10.91
C ASP A 169 1.88 9.58 -9.39
N LEU A 170 2.38 10.69 -8.81
CA LEU A 170 2.55 10.82 -7.38
C LEU A 170 1.33 11.47 -6.75
N HIS A 171 0.75 10.78 -5.77
CA HIS A 171 -0.34 11.29 -4.96
C HIS A 171 0.11 11.44 -3.51
N VAL A 172 -0.17 12.58 -2.90
CA VAL A 172 0.04 12.80 -1.47
C VAL A 172 -1.29 12.98 -0.76
N VAL A 173 -1.52 12.20 0.28
CA VAL A 173 -2.64 12.38 1.21
C VAL A 173 -2.11 13.08 2.46
N TYR A 174 -2.74 14.18 2.83
CA TYR A 174 -2.36 14.97 3.99
C TYR A 174 -2.68 14.19 5.28
N GLY A 175 -1.78 14.27 6.25
CA GLY A 175 -2.02 13.73 7.58
C GLY A 175 -3.03 14.57 8.35
N ILE A 176 -3.71 13.94 9.30
CA ILE A 176 -4.88 14.49 9.99
C ILE A 176 -4.55 15.23 11.30
N GLY A 177 -3.31 15.66 11.50
CA GLY A 177 -2.93 16.30 12.75
C GLY A 177 -1.60 17.03 12.73
N THR A 178 -1.35 17.75 13.82
CA THR A 178 -0.10 18.44 14.10
C THR A 178 0.58 17.85 15.34
N TYR A 179 1.84 17.45 15.20
CA TYR A 179 2.47 16.53 16.14
C TYR A 179 3.80 17.05 16.70
N LYS A 180 4.20 16.54 17.87
CA LYS A 180 5.63 16.48 18.23
C LYS A 180 6.28 15.32 17.48
N LEU A 181 7.59 15.36 17.24
CA LEU A 181 8.28 14.41 16.36
C LEU A 181 7.95 12.94 16.65
N ALA A 182 8.06 12.50 17.90
CA ALA A 182 7.75 11.12 18.30
C ALA A 182 6.30 10.71 17.97
N LEU A 183 5.33 11.63 18.05
CA LEU A 183 3.94 11.35 17.65
C LEU A 183 3.77 11.32 16.13
N ALA A 184 4.53 12.15 15.39
CA ALA A 184 4.54 12.12 13.93
C ALA A 184 5.09 10.79 13.40
N GLU A 185 6.12 10.24 14.05
CA GLU A 185 6.69 8.93 13.75
C GLU A 185 5.69 7.78 13.98
N MET A 186 4.72 7.96 14.87
CA MET A 186 3.65 6.99 15.15
C MET A 186 2.33 7.30 14.45
N ALA A 187 2.27 8.33 13.61
CA ALA A 187 1.05 8.70 12.90
C ALA A 187 0.54 7.55 12.02
N LEU A 188 -0.78 7.44 11.95
CA LEU A 188 -1.50 6.42 11.18
C LEU A 188 -1.82 6.93 9.77
N VAL A 189 -1.89 6.00 8.82
CA VAL A 189 -2.41 6.31 7.48
C VAL A 189 -3.87 6.71 7.65
N PRO A 190 -4.30 7.90 7.17
CA PRO A 190 -5.68 8.33 7.28
C PRO A 190 -6.60 7.47 6.40
N ILE A 191 -7.90 7.66 6.55
CA ILE A 191 -8.87 7.15 5.58
C ILE A 191 -8.50 7.75 4.22
N LEU A 192 -8.49 6.94 3.17
CA LEU A 192 -8.05 7.37 1.85
C LEU A 192 -9.25 7.71 0.96
N PRO A 193 -9.13 8.69 0.06
CA PRO A 193 -10.10 8.86 -1.02
C PRO A 193 -10.12 7.60 -1.90
N ASP A 194 -11.28 7.28 -2.48
CA ASP A 194 -11.48 6.08 -3.30
C ASP A 194 -10.44 5.98 -4.43
N ALA A 195 -10.11 7.11 -5.07
CA ALA A 195 -9.11 7.18 -6.12
C ALA A 195 -7.70 6.77 -5.67
N VAL A 196 -7.30 7.02 -4.41
CA VAL A 196 -5.99 6.57 -3.91
C VAL A 196 -6.07 5.15 -3.37
N ARG A 197 -7.19 4.79 -2.72
CA ARG A 197 -7.41 3.46 -2.14
C ARG A 197 -7.41 2.36 -3.19
N ASP A 198 -8.19 2.56 -4.25
CA ASP A 198 -8.46 1.50 -5.22
C ASP A 198 -7.40 1.44 -6.30
N PHE A 199 -6.59 2.49 -6.41
CA PHE A 199 -5.78 2.70 -7.58
C PHE A 199 -4.33 3.16 -7.32
N SER A 200 -3.85 3.09 -6.09
CA SER A 200 -2.45 3.40 -5.77
C SER A 200 -1.89 2.46 -4.71
N THR A 201 -0.59 2.51 -4.52
CA THR A 201 0.11 1.79 -3.45
C THR A 201 0.92 2.76 -2.61
N LEU A 202 0.98 2.53 -1.30
CA LEU A 202 1.72 3.40 -0.39
C LEU A 202 3.23 3.25 -0.64
N ALA A 203 3.91 4.37 -0.88
CA ALA A 203 5.33 4.41 -1.19
C ALA A 203 6.16 4.90 0.01
N ALA A 204 5.70 5.96 0.69
CA ALA A 204 6.43 6.55 1.80
C ALA A 204 5.53 7.34 2.77
N LYS A 205 6.02 7.49 4.00
CA LYS A 205 5.60 8.52 4.95
C LYS A 205 6.64 9.62 5.01
N ILE A 206 6.20 10.86 4.87
CA ILE A 206 7.04 12.06 4.94
C ILE A 206 6.66 12.85 6.19
N ILE A 207 7.66 13.33 6.92
CA ILE A 207 7.50 14.20 8.08
C ILE A 207 8.24 15.50 7.79
N VAL A 208 7.59 16.63 8.06
CA VAL A 208 8.17 17.96 7.85
C VAL A 208 7.79 18.88 9.01
N GLY A 209 8.76 19.66 9.49
CA GLY A 209 8.52 20.66 10.52
C GLY A 209 7.83 21.90 9.96
N GLN A 210 7.10 22.59 10.82
CA GLN A 210 6.46 23.86 10.46
C GLN A 210 7.50 24.84 9.90
N ALA A 211 7.23 25.37 8.69
CA ALA A 211 8.12 26.28 7.96
C ALA A 211 9.53 25.73 7.63
N ASP A 212 9.81 24.44 7.84
CA ASP A 212 11.13 23.87 7.54
C ASP A 212 11.37 23.78 6.02
N PRO A 213 12.60 24.08 5.54
CA PRO A 213 12.92 24.04 4.13
C PRO A 213 13.06 22.61 3.59
N ASN A 214 13.34 21.62 4.44
CA ASN A 214 13.57 20.24 4.03
C ASN A 214 12.73 19.28 4.87
N PHE A 215 12.58 18.05 4.40
CA PHE A 215 11.94 17.01 5.18
C PHE A 215 12.75 16.63 6.41
N THR A 216 12.03 16.45 7.52
CA THR A 216 12.61 15.88 8.74
C THR A 216 12.87 14.39 8.57
N SER A 217 11.98 13.69 7.86
CA SER A 217 12.12 12.25 7.61
C SER A 217 11.33 11.82 6.37
N ILE A 218 11.86 10.84 5.65
CA ILE A 218 11.14 10.03 4.67
C ILE A 218 11.33 8.57 5.08
N VAL A 219 10.23 7.87 5.36
CA VAL A 219 10.24 6.46 5.73
C VAL A 219 9.51 5.67 4.65
N THR A 220 10.20 4.72 4.02
CA THR A 220 9.61 3.91 2.95
C THR A 220 8.61 2.89 3.51
N ALA A 221 7.48 2.73 2.82
CA ALA A 221 6.48 1.71 3.12
C ALA A 221 6.86 0.32 2.60
N TYR A 222 7.97 0.19 1.86
CA TYR A 222 8.43 -1.09 1.31
C TYR A 222 9.15 -1.95 2.36
N GLU A 223 9.64 -1.32 3.42
CA GLU A 223 10.37 -1.97 4.52
C GLU A 223 9.68 -1.76 5.87
N THR A 224 8.73 -0.81 5.94
CA THR A 224 8.02 -0.45 7.17
C THR A 224 6.52 -0.63 6.97
N LEU A 225 5.88 -1.40 7.86
CA LEU A 225 4.43 -1.49 7.90
C LEU A 225 3.86 -0.31 8.69
N PHE A 226 2.95 0.44 8.08
CA PHE A 226 2.23 1.53 8.74
C PHE A 226 0.83 1.08 9.15
N PRO A 227 0.39 1.36 10.39
CA PRO A 227 -0.98 1.08 10.79
C PRO A 227 -1.95 2.07 10.13
N VAL A 228 -3.10 1.57 9.70
CA VAL A 228 -4.14 2.33 8.98
C VAL A 228 -5.24 2.72 9.96
N SER A 229 -5.76 3.95 9.87
CA SER A 229 -6.94 4.36 10.61
C SER A 229 -8.16 3.60 10.07
N THR A 230 -8.77 2.75 10.88
CA THR A 230 -10.03 2.10 10.51
C THR A 230 -11.16 3.12 10.52
N PRO A 231 -12.06 3.12 9.52
CA PRO A 231 -13.29 3.92 9.62
C PRO A 231 -14.07 3.52 10.88
N PRO A 232 -14.83 4.45 11.49
CA PRO A 232 -15.76 4.08 12.55
C PRO A 232 -16.65 2.94 12.03
N GLN A 233 -16.73 1.85 12.78
CA GLN A 233 -17.68 0.79 12.49
C GLN A 233 -19.10 1.40 12.45
N PRO A 234 -19.93 1.07 11.43
CA PRO A 234 -21.32 1.51 11.39
C PRO A 234 -22.12 0.99 12.59
#